data_AF-A0A2V8PBS8-F1
#
_entry.id   AF-A0A2V8PBS8-F1
#
_cell.length_a   1.000
_cell.length_b   1.000
_cell.length_c   1.000
_cell.angle_alpha   90.00
_cell.angle_beta   90.00
_cell.angle_gamma   90.00
#
_symmetry.space_group_name_H-M   'P 1'
#
loop_
_entity.id
_entity.type
_entity.pdbx_description
1 polymer ?
#
loop_
_entity_poly.entity_id
_entity_poly.type
_entity_poly.pdbx_seq_one_letter_code
_entity_poly.pdbx_strand_id
1 'polypeptide(L)'
;MKKLLLTIAAAIDTLTPGGPAISALWTFPSIMGSALLIAWAAEAAQFLMSQGLALAILAWLQTLPEFAVEGVIAWEAGKDPEKIHLVTANFTGSLRLLVGLGWPLIFATAAFFTRRRRGGVLGHIELDEEHAVEVIGLAPPILYFVFIWWKGNLTIFDSIVLTGLYLAYLYILKVTRISKIWNGFQEQSCRYRIASEMRQSPDGLPAAG
;
A
#
# COMPACT_ATOMS: atom_id res chain seq x y z
N MET A 1 -0.46 31.83 39.96
CA MET A 1 -1.83 31.26 40.10
C MET A 1 -2.48 30.90 38.76
N LYS A 2 -2.64 31.81 37.78
CA LYS A 2 -3.29 31.49 36.49
C LYS A 2 -2.64 30.34 35.71
N LYS A 3 -1.31 30.26 35.67
CA LYS A 3 -0.57 29.14 35.04
C LYS A 3 -0.84 27.80 35.72
N LEU A 4 -0.92 27.79 37.06
CA LEU A 4 -1.20 26.59 37.86
C LEU A 4 -2.62 26.07 37.60
N LEU A 5 -3.60 26.98 37.52
CA LEU A 5 -4.99 26.63 37.19
C LEU A 5 -5.14 26.10 35.76
N LEU A 6 -4.39 26.62 34.78
CA LEU A 6 -4.38 26.10 33.41
C LEU A 6 -3.76 24.69 33.32
N THR A 7 -2.67 24.44 34.03
CA THR A 7 -2.08 23.08 34.11
C THR A 7 -3.00 22.09 34.83
N ILE A 8 -3.72 22.52 35.86
CA ILE A 8 -4.67 21.67 36.58
C ILE A 8 -5.90 21.41 35.70
N ALA A 9 -6.42 22.41 34.98
CA ALA A 9 -7.52 22.23 34.03
C ALA A 9 -7.15 21.26 32.89
N ALA A 10 -5.95 21.39 32.31
CA ALA A 10 -5.45 20.45 31.30
C ALA A 10 -5.25 19.04 31.86
N ALA A 11 -4.77 18.91 33.10
CA ALA A 11 -4.63 17.61 33.76
C ALA A 11 -6.00 16.96 34.07
N ILE A 12 -7.01 17.75 34.44
CA ILE A 12 -8.37 17.27 34.67
C ILE A 12 -9.00 16.81 33.36
N ASP A 13 -8.76 17.52 32.25
CA ASP A 13 -9.22 17.13 30.91
C ASP A 13 -8.53 15.86 30.39
N THR A 14 -7.34 15.53 30.89
CA THR A 14 -6.69 14.24 30.64
C THR A 14 -7.17 13.10 31.54
N LEU A 15 -7.89 13.38 32.63
CA LEU A 15 -8.32 12.38 33.62
C LEU A 15 -9.83 12.08 33.55
N THR A 16 -10.59 12.85 32.79
CA THR A 16 -12.00 12.57 32.49
C THR A 16 -12.12 11.39 31.51
N PRO A 17 -13.04 10.43 31.73
CA PRO A 17 -13.44 9.49 30.69
C PRO A 17 -14.01 10.29 29.51
N GLY A 18 -13.24 10.41 28.44
CA GLY A 18 -13.55 11.30 27.31
C GLY A 18 -12.47 12.34 26.97
N GLY A 19 -11.42 12.47 27.79
CA GLY A 19 -10.26 13.31 27.51
C GLY A 19 -9.51 12.89 26.23
N PRO A 20 -8.92 13.82 25.45
CA PRO A 20 -8.25 13.53 24.18
C PRO A 20 -7.12 12.48 24.28
N ALA A 21 -6.44 12.42 25.43
CA ALA A 21 -5.33 11.49 25.66
C ALA A 21 -5.81 10.09 26.08
N ILE A 22 -6.85 10.00 26.91
CA ILE A 22 -7.42 8.71 27.33
C ILE A 22 -8.16 8.07 26.16
N SER A 23 -8.82 8.87 25.30
CA SER A 23 -9.49 8.34 24.12
C SER A 23 -8.48 7.71 23.14
N ALA A 24 -7.32 8.34 22.94
CA ALA A 24 -6.24 7.80 22.10
C ALA A 24 -5.72 6.42 22.57
N LEU A 25 -5.72 6.16 23.88
CA LEU A 25 -5.23 4.89 24.45
C LEU A 25 -6.05 3.68 24.00
N TRP A 26 -7.34 3.83 23.71
CA TRP A 26 -8.18 2.72 23.25
C TRP A 26 -8.49 2.82 21.75
N THR A 27 -8.67 4.01 21.19
CA THR A 27 -9.00 4.16 19.76
C THR A 27 -7.85 3.72 18.86
N PHE A 28 -6.60 4.02 19.20
CA PHE A 28 -5.45 3.63 18.38
C PHE A 28 -5.26 2.11 18.32
N PRO A 29 -5.22 1.37 19.45
CA PRO A 29 -5.21 -0.10 19.42
C PRO A 29 -6.45 -0.69 18.76
N SER A 30 -7.64 -0.09 18.91
CA SER A 30 -8.84 -0.56 18.21
C SER A 30 -8.69 -0.46 16.70
N ILE A 31 -8.20 0.67 16.17
CA ILE A 31 -7.96 0.84 14.73
C ILE A 31 -6.91 -0.16 14.24
N MET A 32 -5.80 -0.32 14.97
CA MET A 32 -4.76 -1.31 14.65
C MET A 32 -5.30 -2.75 14.66
N GLY A 33 -6.10 -3.10 15.67
CA GLY A 33 -6.75 -4.41 15.78
C GLY A 33 -7.73 -4.67 14.62
N SER A 34 -8.55 -3.68 14.27
CA SER A 34 -9.43 -3.76 13.10
C SER A 34 -8.65 -3.92 11.80
N ALA A 35 -7.55 -3.18 11.61
CA ALA A 35 -6.68 -3.31 10.45
C ALA A 35 -6.08 -4.74 10.32
N LEU A 36 -5.63 -5.33 11.43
CA LEU A 36 -5.13 -6.71 11.45
C LEU A 36 -6.22 -7.74 11.14
N LEU A 37 -7.42 -7.57 11.70
CA LEU A 37 -8.57 -8.44 11.39
C LEU A 37 -8.95 -8.36 9.91
N ILE A 38 -8.95 -7.16 9.34
CA ILE A 38 -9.19 -6.91 7.92
C ILE A 38 -8.10 -7.59 7.06
N ALA A 39 -6.82 -7.46 7.41
CA ALA A 39 -5.72 -8.13 6.73
C ALA A 39 -5.86 -9.66 6.76
N TRP A 40 -6.21 -10.23 7.92
CA TRP A 40 -6.40 -11.67 8.06
C TRP A 40 -7.61 -12.18 7.26
N ALA A 41 -8.71 -11.42 7.26
CA ALA A 41 -9.87 -11.71 6.42
C ALA A 41 -9.51 -11.67 4.93
N ALA A 42 -8.66 -10.73 4.51
CA ALA A 42 -8.20 -10.65 3.13
C ALA A 42 -7.31 -11.84 2.74
N GLU A 43 -6.37 -12.26 3.60
CA GLU A 43 -5.56 -13.48 3.39
C GLU A 43 -6.44 -14.73 3.25
N ALA A 44 -7.44 -14.88 4.12
CA ALA A 44 -8.39 -15.98 4.03
C ALA A 44 -9.25 -15.92 2.75
N ALA A 45 -9.62 -14.72 2.30
CA ALA A 45 -10.39 -14.53 1.07
C ALA A 45 -9.59 -14.91 -0.18
N GLN A 46 -8.25 -14.84 -0.16
CA GLN A 46 -7.41 -15.19 -1.32
C GLN A 46 -7.60 -16.63 -1.79
N PHE A 47 -8.01 -17.55 -0.90
CA PHE A 47 -8.26 -18.95 -1.26
C PHE A 47 -9.54 -19.15 -2.10
N LEU A 48 -10.40 -18.14 -2.21
CA LEU A 48 -11.70 -18.23 -2.89
C LEU A 48 -11.75 -17.50 -4.25
N MET A 49 -10.63 -16.90 -4.69
CA MET A 49 -10.58 -16.04 -5.88
C MET A 49 -9.31 -16.27 -6.72
N SER A 50 -9.26 -15.73 -7.94
CA SER A 50 -8.08 -15.84 -8.80
C SER A 50 -6.89 -15.10 -8.17
N GLN A 51 -5.69 -15.71 -8.22
CA GLN A 51 -4.50 -15.17 -7.52
C GLN A 51 -4.20 -13.70 -7.85
N GLY A 52 -4.36 -13.29 -9.11
CA GLY A 52 -4.15 -11.90 -9.51
C GLY A 52 -5.16 -10.91 -8.92
N LEU A 53 -6.44 -11.30 -8.83
CA LEU A 53 -7.49 -10.48 -8.22
C LEU A 53 -7.32 -10.41 -6.70
N ALA A 54 -6.87 -11.51 -6.10
CA ALA A 54 -6.57 -11.60 -4.67
C ALA A 54 -5.49 -10.61 -4.24
N LEU A 55 -4.37 -10.56 -4.97
CA LEU A 55 -3.26 -9.66 -4.66
C LEU A 55 -3.65 -8.18 -4.84
N ALA A 56 -4.42 -7.86 -5.87
CA ALA A 56 -4.87 -6.49 -6.11
C ALA A 56 -5.80 -5.98 -5.01
N ILE A 57 -6.79 -6.79 -4.61
CA ILE A 57 -7.72 -6.42 -3.53
C ILE A 57 -6.98 -6.34 -2.19
N LEU A 58 -6.08 -7.27 -1.91
CA LEU A 58 -5.28 -7.29 -0.69
C LEU A 58 -4.44 -6.01 -0.54
N ALA A 59 -3.76 -5.57 -1.61
CA ALA A 59 -2.98 -4.34 -1.60
C ALA A 59 -3.85 -3.10 -1.32
N TRP A 60 -5.02 -3.01 -1.95
CA TRP A 60 -5.94 -1.88 -1.70
C TRP A 60 -6.50 -1.89 -0.28
N LEU A 61 -6.91 -3.08 0.19
CA LEU A 61 -7.50 -3.28 1.50
C LEU A 61 -6.51 -3.01 2.65
N GLN A 62 -5.23 -3.28 2.45
CA GLN A 62 -4.16 -2.93 3.41
C GLN A 62 -4.01 -1.42 3.62
N THR A 63 -4.36 -0.61 2.62
CA THR A 63 -4.31 0.86 2.71
C THR A 63 -5.62 1.49 3.18
N LEU A 64 -6.71 0.71 3.32
CA LEU A 64 -8.02 1.23 3.73
C LEU A 64 -8.04 1.94 5.08
N PRO A 65 -7.40 1.44 6.15
CA PRO A 65 -7.41 2.12 7.44
C PRO A 65 -6.80 3.52 7.36
N GLU A 66 -5.77 3.69 6.54
CA GLU A 66 -5.13 5.00 6.30
C GLU A 66 -6.09 5.95 5.59
N PHE A 67 -6.72 5.50 4.50
CA PHE A 67 -7.72 6.31 3.78
C PHE A 67 -8.92 6.70 4.64
N ALA A 68 -9.32 5.85 5.59
CA ALA A 68 -10.40 6.17 6.51
C ALA A 68 -10.00 7.33 7.45
N VAL A 69 -8.78 7.31 7.98
CA VAL A 69 -8.26 8.39 8.84
C VAL A 69 -8.10 9.68 8.04
N GLU A 70 -7.49 9.61 6.85
CA GLU A 70 -7.34 10.76 5.95
C GLU A 70 -8.70 11.38 5.58
N GLY A 71 -9.71 10.55 5.30
CA GLY A 71 -11.06 10.99 4.98
C GLY A 71 -11.73 11.75 6.13
N VAL A 72 -11.55 11.29 7.37
CA VAL A 72 -12.08 12.00 8.56
C VAL A 72 -11.38 13.34 8.75
N ILE A 73 -10.05 13.39 8.63
CA ILE A 73 -9.28 14.64 8.78
C ILE A 73 -9.66 15.63 7.66
N ALA A 74 -9.81 15.16 6.42
CA ALA A 74 -10.25 15.98 5.30
C ALA A 74 -11.67 16.51 5.48
N TRP A 75 -12.59 15.69 6.00
CA TRP A 75 -13.96 16.11 6.32
C TRP A 75 -14.00 17.17 7.42
N GLU A 76 -13.16 17.04 8.44
CA GLU A 76 -13.01 18.06 9.49
C GLU A 76 -12.39 19.35 8.96
N ALA A 77 -11.37 19.25 8.10
CA ALA A 77 -10.73 20.41 7.46
C ALA A 77 -11.68 21.16 6.52
N GLY A 78 -12.68 20.49 5.95
CA GLY A 78 -13.75 21.14 5.18
C GLY A 78 -14.69 22.00 6.03
N LYS A 79 -14.80 21.72 7.33
CA LYS A 79 -15.61 22.49 8.30
C LYS A 79 -14.80 23.57 9.00
N ASP A 80 -13.53 23.28 9.27
CA ASP A 80 -12.61 24.15 10.00
C ASP A 80 -11.30 24.33 9.21
N PRO A 81 -11.09 25.50 8.58
CA PRO A 81 -9.90 25.78 7.78
C PRO A 81 -8.59 25.69 8.58
N GLU A 82 -8.60 25.82 9.91
CA GLU A 82 -7.38 25.68 10.72
C GLU A 82 -6.80 24.26 10.63
N LYS A 83 -7.64 23.24 10.35
CA LYS A 83 -7.22 21.83 10.26
C LYS A 83 -6.64 21.42 8.91
N ILE A 84 -6.61 22.31 7.91
CA ILE A 84 -6.09 22.00 6.56
C ILE A 84 -4.64 21.49 6.63
N HIS A 85 -3.82 22.05 7.51
CA HIS A 85 -2.43 21.62 7.68
C HIS A 85 -2.30 20.16 8.15
N LEU A 86 -3.29 19.63 8.90
CA LEU A 86 -3.30 18.24 9.37
C LEU A 86 -3.48 17.25 8.22
N VAL A 87 -4.26 17.62 7.20
CA VAL A 87 -4.46 16.81 5.99
C VAL A 87 -3.13 16.62 5.27
N THR A 88 -2.43 17.71 4.99
CA THR A 88 -1.14 17.64 4.27
C THR A 88 -0.04 16.99 5.11
N ALA A 89 -0.01 17.24 6.42
CA ALA A 89 0.96 16.63 7.33
C ALA A 89 0.78 15.11 7.45
N ASN A 90 -0.47 14.64 7.54
CA ASN A 90 -0.77 13.21 7.62
C ASN A 90 -0.43 12.50 6.29
N PHE A 91 -0.96 12.98 5.17
CA PHE A 91 -0.70 12.41 3.84
C PHE A 91 0.79 12.36 3.47
N THR A 92 1.53 13.45 3.70
CA THR A 92 2.98 13.46 3.41
C THR A 92 3.79 12.69 4.45
N GLY A 93 3.32 12.62 5.69
CA GLY A 93 3.93 11.87 6.77
C GLY A 93 3.85 10.36 6.53
N SER A 94 2.67 9.85 6.16
CA SER A 94 2.45 8.43 5.89
C SER A 94 3.34 7.93 4.74
N LEU A 95 3.42 8.68 3.64
CA LEU A 95 4.32 8.39 2.52
C LEU A 95 5.80 8.31 2.94
N ARG A 96 6.24 9.23 3.81
CA ARG A 96 7.62 9.24 4.32
C ARG A 96 7.90 8.09 5.29
N LEU A 97 6.93 7.72 6.13
CA LEU A 97 7.08 6.57 7.03
C LEU A 97 7.11 5.26 6.24
N LEU A 98 6.31 5.13 5.18
CA LEU A 98 6.32 3.96 4.31
C LEU A 98 7.66 3.79 3.60
N VAL A 99 8.14 4.85 2.92
CA VAL A 99 9.42 4.80 2.18
C VAL A 99 10.63 4.80 3.12
N GLY A 100 10.59 5.59 4.19
CA GLY A 100 11.71 5.82 5.09
C GLY A 100 11.85 4.82 6.25
N LEU A 101 10.76 4.22 6.73
CA LEU A 101 10.79 3.19 7.78
C LEU A 101 10.33 1.83 7.25
N GLY A 102 9.27 1.77 6.45
CA GLY A 102 8.71 0.51 5.95
C GLY A 102 9.72 -0.32 5.17
N TRP A 103 10.28 0.22 4.09
CA TRP A 103 11.26 -0.49 3.25
C TRP A 103 12.54 -0.88 4.00
N PRO A 104 13.19 0.02 4.77
CA PRO A 104 14.38 -0.36 5.54
C PRO A 104 14.08 -1.41 6.61
N LEU A 105 12.91 -1.39 7.23
CA LEU A 105 12.50 -2.40 8.22
C LEU A 105 12.33 -3.78 7.57
N ILE A 106 11.69 -3.85 6.40
CA ILE A 106 11.56 -5.10 5.62
C ILE A 106 12.94 -5.64 5.25
N PHE A 107 13.83 -4.78 4.74
CA PHE A 107 15.20 -5.19 4.42
C PHE A 107 15.98 -5.63 5.66
N ALA A 108 15.88 -4.89 6.77
CA ALA A 108 16.59 -5.20 8.01
C ALA A 108 16.11 -6.53 8.62
N THR A 109 14.80 -6.79 8.63
CA THR A 109 14.25 -8.06 9.10
C THR A 109 14.68 -9.21 8.20
N ALA A 110 14.58 -9.06 6.87
CA ALA A 110 15.08 -10.05 5.93
C ALA A 110 16.59 -10.30 6.09
N ALA A 111 17.39 -9.26 6.33
CA ALA A 111 18.84 -9.36 6.55
C ALA A 111 19.14 -10.12 7.84
N PHE A 112 18.43 -9.78 8.91
CA PHE A 112 18.58 -10.40 10.21
C PHE A 112 18.26 -11.90 10.17
N PHE A 113 17.14 -12.28 9.55
CA PHE A 113 16.74 -13.68 9.42
C PHE A 113 17.66 -14.46 8.46
N THR A 114 18.11 -13.85 7.36
CA THR A 114 19.07 -14.47 6.43
C THR A 114 20.41 -14.73 7.12
N ARG A 115 20.94 -13.74 7.85
CA ARG A 115 22.19 -13.88 8.61
C ARG A 115 22.08 -14.96 9.69
N ARG A 116 20.94 -15.03 10.38
CA ARG A 116 20.70 -16.02 11.45
C ARG A 116 20.49 -17.44 10.93
N ARG A 117 19.86 -17.64 9.77
CA ARG A 117 19.58 -18.98 9.22
C ARG A 117 20.63 -19.50 8.24
N ARG A 118 21.23 -18.61 7.44
CA ARG A 118 22.13 -18.97 6.32
C ARG A 118 23.56 -18.46 6.49
N GLY A 119 23.85 -17.66 7.52
CA GLY A 119 25.21 -17.16 7.81
C GLY A 119 25.77 -16.14 6.81
N GLY A 120 25.02 -15.76 5.77
CA GLY A 120 25.44 -14.83 4.71
C GLY A 120 24.78 -13.46 4.80
N VAL A 121 25.31 -12.51 4.03
CA VAL A 121 24.67 -11.21 3.74
C VAL A 121 23.54 -11.41 2.72
N LEU A 122 22.46 -10.64 2.85
CA LEU A 122 21.44 -10.57 1.79
C LEU A 122 22.12 -10.09 0.50
N GLY A 123 22.04 -10.91 -0.55
CA GLY A 123 22.49 -10.55 -1.89
C GLY A 123 21.52 -9.58 -2.57
N HIS A 124 21.64 -9.44 -3.89
CA HIS A 124 20.71 -8.61 -4.64
C HIS A 124 19.31 -9.22 -4.69
N ILE A 125 18.31 -8.34 -4.67
CA ILE A 125 16.91 -8.69 -4.85
C ILE A 125 16.60 -8.39 -6.31
N GLU A 126 16.47 -9.44 -7.14
CA GLU A 126 15.95 -9.29 -8.51
C GLU A 126 14.48 -8.90 -8.41
N LEU A 127 14.17 -7.68 -8.85
CA LEU A 127 12.78 -7.29 -9.08
C LEU A 127 12.40 -7.69 -10.50
N ASP A 128 11.22 -8.30 -10.64
CA ASP A 128 10.67 -8.61 -11.95
C ASP A 128 10.50 -7.34 -12.80
N GLU A 129 10.65 -7.48 -14.13
CA GLU A 129 10.40 -6.41 -15.11
C GLU A 129 9.04 -5.73 -14.93
N GLU A 130 8.07 -6.43 -14.34
CA GLU A 130 6.73 -5.92 -14.07
C GLU A 130 6.73 -4.74 -13.09
N HIS A 131 7.66 -4.75 -12.12
CA HIS A 131 7.82 -3.65 -11.15
C HIS A 131 8.50 -2.42 -11.76
N ALA A 132 9.23 -2.57 -12.88
CA ALA A 132 9.89 -1.44 -13.54
C ALA A 132 8.87 -0.42 -14.07
N VAL A 133 7.70 -0.89 -14.54
CA VAL A 133 6.61 -0.02 -15.01
C VAL A 133 6.01 0.78 -13.86
N GLU A 134 5.92 0.18 -12.66
CA GLU A 134 5.42 0.85 -11.45
C GLU A 134 6.40 1.95 -11.01
N VAL A 135 7.71 1.67 -11.04
CA VAL A 135 8.76 2.64 -10.70
C VAL A 135 8.81 3.81 -11.70
N ILE A 136 8.75 3.54 -13.00
CA ILE A 136 8.76 4.60 -14.03
C ILE A 136 7.45 5.39 -14.00
N GLY A 137 6.32 4.72 -13.77
CA GLY A 137 5.00 5.34 -13.65
C GLY A 137 4.88 6.33 -12.48
N LEU A 138 5.71 6.19 -11.45
CA LEU A 138 5.80 7.12 -10.33
C LEU A 138 6.55 8.42 -10.65
N ALA A 139 7.39 8.45 -11.69
CA ALA A 139 8.21 9.63 -11.99
C ALA A 139 7.39 10.89 -12.36
N PRO A 140 6.37 10.84 -13.25
CA PRO A 140 5.58 12.02 -13.58
C PRO A 140 4.81 12.61 -12.39
N PRO A 141 4.12 11.82 -11.53
CA PRO A 141 3.52 12.34 -10.30
C PRO A 141 4.53 13.01 -9.37
N ILE A 142 5.72 12.43 -9.20
CA ILE A 142 6.78 13.00 -8.34
C ILE A 142 7.24 14.36 -8.90
N LEU A 143 7.47 14.46 -10.21
CA LEU A 143 7.85 15.72 -10.85
C LEU A 143 6.75 16.78 -10.69
N TYR A 144 5.48 16.40 -10.81
CA TYR A 144 4.36 17.30 -10.58
C TYR A 144 4.27 17.75 -9.11
N PHE A 145 4.59 16.88 -8.15
CA PHE A 145 4.66 17.25 -6.74
C PHE A 145 5.74 18.30 -6.43
N VAL A 146 6.87 18.28 -7.14
CA VAL A 146 7.90 19.33 -7.02
C VAL A 146 7.33 20.69 -7.44
N PHE A 147 6.53 20.70 -8.51
CA PHE A 147 5.83 21.91 -8.95
C PHE A 147 4.81 22.41 -7.92
N ILE A 148 4.02 21.51 -7.32
CA ILE A 148 3.08 21.86 -6.23
C ILE A 148 3.83 22.43 -5.02
N TRP A 149 4.95 21.82 -4.64
CA TRP A 149 5.77 22.29 -3.52
C TRP A 149 6.27 23.72 -3.76
N TRP A 150 6.71 24.02 -4.98
CA TRP A 150 7.12 25.37 -5.35
C TRP A 150 5.96 26.38 -5.36
N LYS A 151 4.77 25.96 -5.82
CA LYS A 151 3.55 26.77 -5.84
C LYS A 151 2.97 27.04 -4.43
N GLY A 152 3.17 26.11 -3.49
CA GLY A 152 2.72 26.23 -2.11
C GLY A 152 1.20 26.13 -1.89
N ASN A 153 0.43 25.72 -2.90
CA ASN A 153 -1.02 25.60 -2.83
C ASN A 153 -1.51 24.38 -3.64
N LEU A 154 -2.43 23.62 -3.06
CA LEU A 154 -3.15 22.51 -3.69
C LEU A 154 -4.53 22.99 -4.18
N THR A 155 -4.62 23.26 -5.48
CA THR A 155 -5.88 23.66 -6.12
C THR A 155 -6.64 22.45 -6.66
N ILE A 156 -7.95 22.60 -6.87
CA ILE A 156 -8.79 21.55 -7.48
C ILE A 156 -8.23 21.12 -8.85
N PHE A 157 -7.64 22.06 -9.60
CA PHE A 157 -6.99 21.76 -10.86
C PHE A 157 -5.81 20.79 -10.69
N ASP A 158 -4.98 20.99 -9.67
CA ASP A 158 -3.84 20.10 -9.38
C ASP A 158 -4.34 18.68 -9.03
N SER A 159 -5.46 18.57 -8.30
CA SER A 159 -6.10 17.29 -7.99
C SER A 159 -6.63 16.58 -9.24
N ILE A 160 -7.23 17.30 -10.19
CA ILE A 160 -7.69 16.73 -11.46
C ILE A 160 -6.50 16.22 -12.28
N VAL A 161 -5.41 17.00 -12.35
CA VAL A 161 -4.20 16.60 -13.09
C VAL A 161 -3.58 15.35 -12.47
N LEU A 162 -3.40 15.32 -11.15
CA LEU A 162 -2.87 14.16 -10.42
C LEU A 162 -3.76 12.92 -10.59
N THR A 163 -5.08 13.09 -10.52
CA THR A 163 -6.05 12.00 -10.77
C THR A 163 -5.93 11.51 -12.22
N GLY A 164 -5.80 12.41 -13.19
CA GLY A 164 -5.57 12.08 -14.59
C GLY A 164 -4.29 11.29 -14.81
N LEU A 165 -3.18 11.67 -14.15
CA LEU A 165 -1.92 10.93 -14.18
C LEU A 165 -2.07 9.51 -13.60
N TYR A 166 -2.80 9.37 -12.48
CA TYR A 166 -3.08 8.06 -11.90
C TYR A 166 -3.95 7.17 -12.80
N LEU A 167 -5.00 7.74 -13.41
CA LEU A 167 -5.84 7.01 -14.37
C LEU A 167 -5.07 6.63 -15.64
N ALA A 168 -4.20 7.51 -16.14
CA ALA A 168 -3.30 7.21 -17.25
C ALA A 168 -2.33 6.07 -16.91
N TYR A 169 -1.76 6.09 -15.69
CA TYR A 169 -0.94 5.00 -15.17
C TYR A 169 -1.73 3.67 -15.13
N LEU A 170 -2.94 3.65 -14.57
CA LEU A 170 -3.79 2.46 -14.56
C LEU A 170 -4.13 1.97 -15.97
N TYR A 171 -4.36 2.89 -16.91
CA TYR A 171 -4.59 2.56 -18.31
C TYR A 171 -3.37 1.90 -18.95
N ILE A 172 -2.18 2.46 -18.76
CA ILE A 172 -0.91 1.90 -19.25
C ILE A 172 -0.69 0.51 -18.63
N LEU A 173 -0.86 0.38 -17.31
CA LEU A 173 -0.77 -0.90 -16.63
C LEU A 173 -1.75 -1.92 -17.19
N LYS A 174 -3.02 -1.55 -17.41
CA LYS A 174 -4.02 -2.44 -17.98
C LYS A 174 -3.60 -2.93 -19.36
N VAL A 175 -3.14 -2.03 -20.23
CA VAL A 175 -2.71 -2.36 -21.60
C VAL A 175 -1.50 -3.30 -21.58
N THR A 176 -0.48 -3.00 -20.77
CA THR A 176 0.74 -3.81 -20.67
C THR A 176 0.51 -5.15 -19.98
N ARG A 177 -0.30 -5.18 -18.90
CA ARG A 177 -0.55 -6.36 -18.07
C ARG A 177 -1.49 -7.37 -18.73
N ILE A 178 -2.52 -6.92 -19.48
CA ILE A 178 -3.40 -7.84 -20.23
C ILE A 178 -2.59 -8.61 -21.28
N SER A 179 -1.62 -7.97 -21.94
CA SER A 179 -0.73 -8.61 -22.89
C SER A 179 0.13 -9.71 -22.24
N LYS A 180 0.78 -9.44 -21.11
CA LYS A 180 1.63 -10.43 -20.41
C LYS A 180 0.83 -11.54 -19.73
N ILE A 181 -0.30 -11.24 -19.08
CA ILE A 181 -1.16 -12.26 -18.43
C ILE A 181 -1.69 -13.25 -19.46
N TRP A 182 -2.14 -12.79 -20.63
CA TRP A 182 -2.59 -13.69 -21.70
C TRP A 182 -1.46 -14.58 -22.24
N ASN A 183 -0.26 -14.03 -22.40
CA ASN A 183 0.90 -14.79 -22.85
C ASN A 183 1.37 -15.82 -21.81
N GLY A 184 1.42 -15.46 -20.52
CA GLY A 184 1.77 -16.37 -19.43
C GLY A 184 0.73 -17.46 -19.21
N PHE A 185 -0.57 -17.15 -19.34
CA PHE A 185 -1.62 -18.18 -19.29
C PHE A 185 -1.54 -19.16 -20.46
N GLN A 186 -1.17 -18.69 -21.65
CA GLN A 186 -0.91 -19.55 -22.82
C GLN A 186 0.30 -20.46 -22.58
N GLU A 187 1.40 -19.93 -22.08
CA GLU A 187 2.63 -20.69 -21.84
C GLU A 187 2.46 -21.74 -20.73
N GLN A 188 1.79 -21.38 -19.63
CA GLN A 188 1.47 -22.30 -18.53
C GLN A 188 0.48 -23.38 -19.00
N SER A 189 -0.55 -23.02 -19.77
CA SER A 189 -1.51 -23.98 -20.34
C SER A 189 -0.85 -24.94 -21.33
N CYS A 190 0.12 -24.45 -22.13
CA CYS A 190 0.90 -25.26 -23.06
C CYS A 190 1.82 -26.23 -22.29
N ARG A 191 2.53 -25.76 -21.25
CA ARG A 191 3.34 -26.63 -20.37
C ARG A 191 2.52 -27.69 -19.64
N TYR A 192 1.35 -27.34 -19.11
CA TYR A 192 0.47 -28.33 -18.47
C TYR A 192 -0.09 -29.34 -19.47
N ARG A 193 -0.44 -28.90 -20.69
CA ARG A 193 -0.89 -29.79 -21.76
C ARG A 193 0.21 -30.77 -22.19
N ILE A 194 1.41 -30.27 -22.48
CA ILE A 194 2.57 -31.11 -22.85
C ILE A 194 2.94 -32.07 -21.71
N ALA A 195 2.95 -31.61 -20.45
CA ALA A 195 3.21 -32.47 -19.30
C ALA A 195 2.13 -33.55 -19.09
N SER A 196 0.88 -33.25 -19.44
CA SER A 196 -0.21 -34.23 -19.41
C SER A 196 -0.12 -35.26 -20.54
N GLU A 197 0.30 -34.85 -21.74
CA GLU A 197 0.51 -35.73 -22.90
C GLU A 197 1.72 -36.66 -22.69
N MET A 198 2.83 -36.14 -22.15
CA MET A 198 4.00 -36.97 -21.81
C MET A 198 3.69 -37.97 -20.69
N ARG A 199 2.79 -37.63 -19.76
CA ARG A 199 2.37 -38.55 -18.68
C ARG A 199 1.44 -39.67 -19.18
N GLN A 200 0.81 -39.49 -20.34
CA GLN A 200 -0.10 -40.46 -20.95
C GLN A 200 0.53 -41.31 -22.05
N SER A 201 1.79 -41.06 -22.45
CA SER A 201 2.52 -41.88 -23.42
C SER A 201 3.52 -42.82 -22.70
N PRO A 202 3.24 -44.12 -22.59
CA PRO A 202 4.13 -45.07 -21.91
C PRO A 202 5.45 -45.33 -22.66
N ASP A 203 5.52 -45.01 -23.96
CA ASP A 203 6.58 -45.49 -24.86
C ASP A 203 7.46 -44.40 -25.50
N GLY A 204 7.33 -43.12 -25.11
CA GLY A 204 8.33 -42.10 -25.44
C GLY A 204 8.49 -41.71 -26.92
N LEU A 205 7.50 -41.98 -27.80
CA LEU A 205 7.45 -41.39 -29.14
C LEU A 205 6.28 -40.38 -29.28
N PRO A 206 6.49 -39.26 -29.98
CA PRO A 206 5.45 -38.27 -30.22
C PRO A 206 4.37 -38.84 -31.15
N ALA A 207 3.10 -38.69 -30.75
CA ALA A 207 1.96 -39.03 -31.61
C ALA A 207 1.93 -38.06 -32.79
N ALA A 208 2.15 -38.57 -34.00
CA ALA A 208 1.90 -37.84 -35.23
C ALA A 208 0.38 -37.81 -35.49
N GLY A 209 -0.18 -36.60 -35.62
CA GLY A 209 -1.58 -36.36 -35.94
C GLY A 209 -1.99 -34.92 -35.69
#